data_AF-A0A1D8IMV4-F1
#
_entry.id   AF-A0A1D8IMV4-F1
#
_cell.length_a   1.000
_cell.length_b   1.000
_cell.length_c   1.000
_cell.angle_alpha   90.00
_cell.angle_beta   90.00
_cell.angle_gamma   90.00
#
_symmetry.space_group_name_H-M   'P 1'
#
loop_
_entity.id
_entity.type
_entity.pdbx_description
1 polymer ?
#
loop_
_entity_poly.entity_id
_entity_poly.type
_entity_poly.pdbx_seq_one_letter_code
_entity_poly.pdbx_strand_id
1 'polypeptide(L)'
;MRCSERQHGFTLIEVLIAIGLVALITAMSYPIFDSMLDFGQQEATHTRLLEAANAIINAYRENALMVDSSLSGQYFCAAAGACITPAASNTAPPSAVPASQADGAQTANELQLIAQSQGLNVERLEVDGYNKYFRYFVSNALSKPNGPGGATVYYHVIAIVSSGGKNQLSPGTTFDPATGQLTLATGDQGVVVSGLPIEQAYYRQAMDQLRTLADDYGQFFTSRYLTSNARNPSTDYFSQSDALDQTNAQSFDSNSPICNSGNGNCGWNFSGDPFPGQMGTPVTNTGVVFWDCQPATVLGGFMSSLGLSQSAVTDPWGYPVGVCNGPNATGQGVNVRNPSNNNAALQPPPYTAAIVAWAPGGIPLTATVVGQD
;
A
#
# COMPACT_ATOMS: atom_id res chain seq x y z
N MET A 1 52.61 -62.54 25.37
CA MET A 1 51.89 -63.48 24.48
C MET A 1 50.74 -62.73 23.85
N ARG A 2 50.82 -62.44 22.54
CA ARG A 2 49.71 -61.88 21.77
C ARG A 2 49.21 -63.01 20.87
N CYS A 3 48.02 -63.54 21.17
CA CYS A 3 47.36 -64.52 20.32
C CYS A 3 47.05 -63.85 18.98
N SER A 4 47.68 -64.35 17.93
CA SER A 4 47.35 -64.05 16.55
C SER A 4 45.97 -64.64 16.27
N GLU A 5 44.91 -63.82 16.33
CA GLU A 5 43.60 -64.22 15.83
C GLU A 5 43.75 -64.57 14.34
N ARG A 6 43.37 -65.79 13.98
CA ARG A 6 43.33 -66.24 12.59
C ARG A 6 42.33 -65.37 11.86
N GLN A 7 42.82 -64.53 10.96
CA GLN A 7 41.96 -63.83 10.00
C GLN A 7 41.32 -64.87 9.08
N HIS A 8 40.05 -65.17 9.32
CA HIS A 8 39.23 -65.91 8.39
C HIS A 8 38.87 -64.95 7.24
N GLY A 9 39.41 -65.22 6.05
CA GLY A 9 39.08 -64.45 4.86
C GLY A 9 37.62 -64.62 4.47
N PHE A 10 36.96 -63.53 4.08
CA PHE A 10 35.59 -63.56 3.57
C PHE A 10 35.49 -64.46 2.35
N THR A 11 34.54 -65.38 2.37
CA THR A 11 34.30 -66.24 1.22
C THR A 11 33.55 -65.46 0.13
N LEU A 12 33.85 -65.73 -1.15
CA LEU A 12 33.19 -65.06 -2.29
C LEU A 12 31.65 -65.16 -2.20
N ILE A 13 31.15 -66.27 -1.68
CA ILE A 13 29.72 -66.51 -1.52
C ILE A 13 29.09 -65.61 -0.45
N GLU A 14 29.82 -65.30 0.61
CA GLU A 14 29.41 -64.37 1.68
C GLU A 14 29.29 -62.95 1.15
N VAL A 15 30.21 -62.53 0.27
CA VAL A 15 30.15 -61.23 -0.42
C VAL A 15 28.94 -61.17 -1.36
N LEU A 16 28.66 -62.24 -2.11
CA LEU A 16 27.47 -62.32 -2.97
C LEU A 16 26.16 -62.26 -2.17
N ILE A 17 26.08 -62.96 -1.03
CA ILE A 17 24.93 -62.92 -0.13
C ILE A 17 24.77 -61.52 0.47
N ALA A 18 25.85 -60.88 0.91
CA ALA A 18 25.83 -59.53 1.47
C ALA A 18 25.34 -58.50 0.43
N ILE A 19 25.83 -58.56 -0.82
CA ILE A 19 25.37 -57.68 -1.89
C ILE A 19 23.89 -57.91 -2.19
N GLY A 20 23.44 -59.17 -2.24
CA GLY A 20 22.03 -59.52 -2.43
C GLY A 20 21.13 -58.97 -1.31
N LEU A 21 21.57 -59.08 -0.05
CA LEU A 21 20.86 -58.54 1.12
C LEU A 21 20.78 -57.02 1.09
N VAL A 22 21.88 -56.33 0.78
CA VAL A 22 21.89 -54.86 0.66
C VAL A 22 20.96 -54.41 -0.45
N ALA A 23 20.98 -55.05 -1.63
CA ALA A 23 20.08 -54.72 -2.73
C ALA A 23 18.60 -54.87 -2.32
N LEU A 24 18.27 -55.92 -1.57
CA LEU A 24 16.90 -56.18 -1.09
C LEU A 24 16.46 -55.13 -0.05
N ILE A 25 17.33 -54.79 0.90
CA ILE A 25 17.05 -53.74 1.90
C ILE A 25 16.89 -52.36 1.24
N THR A 26 17.75 -52.02 0.27
CA THR A 26 17.65 -50.76 -0.49
C THR A 26 16.35 -50.70 -1.29
N ALA A 27 15.95 -51.79 -1.96
CA ALA A 27 14.70 -51.84 -2.70
C ALA A 27 13.47 -51.65 -1.80
N MET A 28 13.48 -52.23 -0.59
CA MET A 28 12.39 -52.06 0.38
C MET A 28 12.36 -50.66 1.02
N SER A 29 13.52 -50.00 1.13
CA SER A 29 13.62 -48.67 1.76
C SER A 29 13.28 -47.52 0.81
N TYR A 30 13.35 -47.75 -0.51
CA TYR A 30 13.16 -46.72 -1.53
C TYR A 30 11.83 -45.93 -1.40
N PRO A 31 10.66 -46.57 -1.20
CA PRO A 31 9.39 -45.83 -1.07
C PRO A 31 9.34 -44.91 0.15
N ILE A 32 10.07 -45.23 1.21
CA ILE A 32 10.15 -44.41 2.42
C ILE A 32 10.95 -43.13 2.12
N PHE A 33 12.06 -43.26 1.41
CA PHE A 33 12.86 -42.10 1.00
C PHE A 33 12.09 -41.16 0.07
N ASP A 34 11.32 -41.71 -0.88
CA ASP A 34 10.49 -40.92 -1.80
C ASP A 34 9.43 -40.12 -1.03
N SER A 35 8.70 -40.77 -0.11
CA SER A 35 7.73 -40.08 0.75
C SER A 35 8.36 -39.04 1.67
N MET A 36 9.59 -39.26 2.17
CA MET A 36 10.31 -38.28 2.98
C MET A 36 10.78 -37.08 2.17
N LEU A 37 11.24 -37.31 0.94
CA LEU A 37 11.63 -36.24 0.00
C LEU A 37 10.42 -35.38 -0.37
N ASP A 38 9.29 -36.01 -0.73
CA ASP A 38 8.04 -35.32 -1.03
C ASP A 38 7.57 -34.47 0.16
N PHE A 39 7.57 -35.04 1.36
CA PHE A 39 7.22 -34.28 2.56
C PHE A 39 8.16 -33.09 2.79
N GLY A 40 9.47 -33.27 2.62
CA GLY A 40 10.45 -32.20 2.73
C GLY A 40 10.23 -31.09 1.70
N GLN A 41 9.87 -31.44 0.46
CA GLN A 41 9.57 -30.49 -0.61
C GLN A 41 8.24 -29.77 -0.39
N GLN A 42 7.23 -30.43 0.19
CA GLN A 42 5.98 -29.80 0.61
C GLN A 42 6.21 -28.78 1.72
N GLU A 43 6.99 -29.12 2.74
CA GLU A 43 7.30 -28.21 3.85
C GLU A 43 8.12 -27.00 3.37
N ALA A 44 9.09 -27.23 2.49
CA ALA A 44 9.85 -26.16 1.84
C ALA A 44 8.95 -25.26 0.99
N THR A 45 7.97 -25.84 0.27
CA THR A 45 6.97 -25.08 -0.50
C THR A 45 6.12 -24.20 0.41
N HIS A 46 5.60 -24.76 1.52
CA HIS A 46 4.79 -24.02 2.48
C HIS A 46 5.57 -22.84 3.07
N THR A 47 6.81 -23.07 3.50
CA THR A 47 7.69 -22.01 4.03
C THR A 47 7.90 -20.90 3.01
N ARG A 48 8.20 -21.25 1.76
CA ARG A 48 8.40 -20.26 0.68
C ARG A 48 7.11 -19.51 0.32
N LEU A 49 5.95 -20.15 0.36
CA LEU A 49 4.66 -19.47 0.17
C LEU A 49 4.42 -18.40 1.26
N LEU A 50 4.77 -18.68 2.51
CA LEU A 50 4.65 -17.69 3.59
C LEU A 50 5.68 -16.55 3.45
N GLU A 51 6.92 -16.85 3.06
CA GLU A 51 7.93 -15.83 2.76
C GLU A 51 7.46 -14.93 1.60
N ALA A 52 6.93 -15.52 0.53
CA ALA A 52 6.39 -14.77 -0.59
C ALA A 52 5.16 -13.94 -0.20
N ALA A 53 4.23 -14.48 0.58
CA ALA A 53 3.07 -13.74 1.07
C ALA A 53 3.49 -12.53 1.92
N ASN A 54 4.44 -12.70 2.83
CA ASN A 54 4.96 -11.61 3.65
C ASN A 54 5.65 -10.54 2.80
N ALA A 55 6.41 -10.96 1.78
CA ALA A 55 7.05 -10.03 0.87
C ALA A 55 6.03 -9.20 0.08
N ILE A 56 4.98 -9.85 -0.44
CA ILE A 56 3.89 -9.17 -1.13
C ILE A 56 3.13 -8.23 -0.17
N ILE A 57 2.87 -8.63 1.08
CA ILE A 57 2.24 -7.76 2.09
C ILE A 57 3.06 -6.48 2.32
N ASN A 58 4.38 -6.59 2.45
CA ASN A 58 5.25 -5.43 2.68
C ASN A 58 5.28 -4.52 1.44
N ALA A 59 5.44 -5.10 0.25
CA ALA A 59 5.42 -4.33 -1.00
C ALA A 59 4.05 -3.64 -1.23
N TYR A 60 2.95 -4.29 -0.84
CA TYR A 60 1.62 -3.68 -0.84
C TYR A 60 1.57 -2.47 0.08
N ARG A 61 2.05 -2.59 1.33
CA ARG A 61 2.06 -1.47 2.30
C ARG A 61 2.82 -0.25 1.80
N GLU A 62 3.92 -0.46 1.08
CA GLU A 62 4.75 0.61 0.53
C GLU A 62 4.10 1.32 -0.67
N ASN A 63 3.22 0.63 -1.40
CA ASN A 63 2.68 1.11 -2.69
C ASN A 63 1.15 1.14 -2.73
N ALA A 64 0.50 1.05 -1.57
CA ALA A 64 -0.94 0.93 -1.38
C ALA A 64 -1.75 1.92 -2.23
N LEU A 65 -1.43 3.21 -2.18
CA LEU A 65 -2.17 4.24 -2.92
C LEU A 65 -2.07 4.04 -4.43
N MET A 66 -0.89 3.70 -4.93
CA MET A 66 -0.66 3.45 -6.34
C MET A 66 -1.41 2.20 -6.80
N VAL A 67 -1.31 1.10 -6.05
CA VAL A 67 -1.98 -0.18 -6.35
C VAL A 67 -3.49 0.01 -6.42
N ASP A 68 -4.08 0.61 -5.39
CA ASP A 68 -5.53 0.68 -5.23
C ASP A 68 -6.18 1.88 -5.93
N SER A 69 -5.39 2.79 -6.50
CA SER A 69 -5.90 3.87 -7.37
C SER A 69 -6.22 3.39 -8.79
N SER A 70 -5.70 2.24 -9.22
CA SER A 70 -5.98 1.66 -10.53
C SER A 70 -7.31 0.92 -10.55
N LEU A 71 -8.38 1.65 -10.86
CA LEU A 71 -9.74 1.06 -10.96
C LEU A 71 -9.94 0.13 -12.18
N SER A 72 -9.03 0.16 -13.16
CA SER A 72 -9.23 -0.50 -14.47
C SER A 72 -8.26 -1.66 -14.77
N GLY A 73 -7.42 -2.09 -13.83
CA GLY A 73 -6.46 -3.16 -14.08
C GLY A 73 -6.12 -4.01 -12.86
N GLN A 74 -5.61 -5.22 -13.11
CA GLN A 74 -5.17 -6.15 -12.05
C GLN A 74 -3.67 -5.91 -11.78
N TYR A 75 -3.32 -4.68 -11.40
CA TYR A 75 -1.92 -4.31 -11.22
C TYR A 75 -1.52 -4.46 -9.75
N PHE A 76 -0.45 -5.18 -9.47
CA PHE A 76 0.23 -5.12 -8.18
C PHE A 76 1.62 -4.52 -8.37
N CYS A 77 1.86 -3.36 -7.78
CA CYS A 77 3.07 -2.60 -8.04
C CYS A 77 4.10 -2.74 -6.92
N ALA A 78 5.33 -3.05 -7.31
CA ALA A 78 6.52 -2.96 -6.47
C ALA A 78 6.98 -1.51 -6.31
N ALA A 79 7.90 -1.29 -5.36
CA ALA A 79 8.60 -0.02 -5.21
C ALA A 79 9.23 0.41 -6.55
N ALA A 80 9.14 1.70 -6.88
CA ALA A 80 9.55 2.34 -8.16
C ALA A 80 8.56 2.24 -9.34
N GLY A 81 7.30 1.84 -9.11
CA GLY A 81 6.23 1.98 -10.11
C GLY A 81 6.15 0.83 -11.13
N ALA A 82 6.87 -0.25 -10.86
CA ALA A 82 6.89 -1.45 -11.66
C ALA A 82 5.72 -2.35 -11.16
N CYS A 83 4.93 -2.97 -12.05
CA CYS A 83 3.67 -3.63 -11.69
C CYS A 83 3.50 -5.03 -12.29
N ILE A 84 3.15 -6.01 -11.46
CA ILE A 84 2.64 -7.31 -11.86
C ILE A 84 1.30 -7.04 -12.55
N THR A 85 1.27 -7.22 -13.86
CA THR A 85 0.06 -7.17 -14.66
C THR A 85 -0.45 -8.59 -14.89
N PRO A 86 -1.76 -8.81 -15.06
CA PRO A 86 -2.22 -10.10 -15.53
C PRO A 86 -1.81 -10.18 -16.99
N ALA A 87 -0.83 -11.02 -17.32
CA ALA A 87 -0.56 -11.33 -18.70
C ALA A 87 -1.86 -11.84 -19.34
N ALA A 88 -2.31 -11.17 -20.40
CA ALA A 88 -3.45 -11.55 -21.20
C ALA A 88 -3.20 -12.90 -21.91
N SER A 89 -3.30 -14.02 -21.19
CA SER A 89 -3.41 -15.33 -21.79
C SER A 89 -4.84 -15.51 -22.28
N ASN A 90 -5.11 -15.01 -23.49
CA ASN A 90 -6.42 -15.06 -24.15
C ASN A 90 -6.85 -16.48 -24.58
N THR A 91 -6.20 -17.55 -24.11
CA THR A 91 -6.53 -18.94 -24.51
C THR A 91 -6.49 -20.01 -23.41
N ALA A 92 -6.33 -19.65 -22.13
CA ALA A 92 -6.43 -20.62 -21.01
C ALA A 92 -6.71 -19.90 -19.68
N PRO A 93 -7.50 -20.51 -18.74
CA PRO A 93 -7.85 -19.92 -17.44
C PRO A 93 -6.58 -19.51 -16.68
N PRO A 94 -6.65 -18.44 -15.85
CA PRO A 94 -5.58 -17.46 -15.68
C PRO A 94 -4.22 -18.13 -15.58
N SER A 95 -3.43 -17.99 -16.63
CA SER A 95 -2.11 -18.58 -16.73
C SER A 95 -1.14 -17.79 -15.85
N ALA A 96 -1.19 -17.97 -14.54
CA ALA A 96 -0.09 -18.60 -13.85
C ALA A 96 1.27 -18.52 -14.58
N VAL A 97 1.95 -17.38 -14.49
CA VAL A 97 3.13 -17.14 -15.30
C VAL A 97 4.39 -17.66 -14.57
N PRO A 98 5.10 -18.65 -15.11
CA PRO A 98 6.44 -18.97 -14.63
C PRO A 98 7.36 -17.80 -14.98
N ALA A 99 8.21 -17.33 -14.05
CA ALA A 99 9.17 -16.25 -14.27
C ALA A 99 10.10 -16.49 -15.49
N SER A 100 10.19 -17.73 -15.98
CA SER A 100 11.02 -18.12 -17.13
C SER A 100 10.32 -18.15 -18.51
N GLN A 101 9.05 -17.74 -18.66
CA GLN A 101 8.43 -17.59 -19.99
C GLN A 101 8.33 -16.12 -20.43
N ALA A 102 8.26 -15.86 -21.74
CA ALA A 102 8.30 -14.50 -22.32
C ALA A 102 7.20 -13.55 -21.80
N ASP A 103 6.07 -14.10 -21.34
CA ASP A 103 4.98 -13.35 -20.70
C ASP A 103 5.17 -13.15 -19.18
N GLY A 104 6.21 -13.77 -18.60
CA GLY A 104 6.57 -13.76 -17.17
C GLY A 104 7.83 -12.98 -16.85
N ALA A 105 8.53 -12.48 -17.86
CA ALA A 105 9.68 -11.62 -17.67
C ALA A 105 9.32 -10.34 -16.90
N GLN A 106 8.10 -9.81 -17.10
CA GLN A 106 7.60 -8.69 -16.31
C GLN A 106 7.46 -9.10 -14.84
N THR A 107 6.66 -10.13 -14.54
CA THR A 107 6.49 -10.64 -13.16
C THR A 107 7.82 -10.98 -12.49
N ALA A 108 8.78 -11.56 -13.21
CA ALA A 108 10.13 -11.84 -12.71
C ALA A 108 10.89 -10.57 -12.33
N ASN A 109 10.90 -9.55 -13.20
CA ASN A 109 11.51 -8.26 -12.91
C ASN A 109 10.85 -7.57 -11.70
N GLU A 110 9.53 -7.68 -11.57
CA GLU A 110 8.79 -7.13 -10.43
C GLU A 110 9.14 -7.84 -9.12
N LEU A 111 9.13 -9.17 -9.13
CA LEU A 111 9.54 -9.97 -7.97
C LEU A 111 11.00 -9.70 -7.61
N GLN A 112 11.87 -9.43 -8.59
CA GLN A 112 13.24 -9.03 -8.35
C GLN A 112 13.32 -7.69 -7.61
N LEU A 113 12.52 -6.70 -7.99
CA LEU A 113 12.47 -5.40 -7.29
C LEU A 113 11.94 -5.54 -5.86
N ILE A 114 10.90 -6.37 -5.65
CA ILE A 114 10.34 -6.68 -4.33
C ILE A 114 11.38 -7.41 -3.47
N ALA A 115 12.07 -8.39 -4.05
CA ALA A 115 13.12 -9.13 -3.35
C ALA A 115 14.27 -8.19 -2.96
N GLN A 116 14.69 -7.30 -3.85
CA GLN A 116 15.74 -6.31 -3.60
C GLN A 116 15.36 -5.33 -2.49
N SER A 117 14.13 -4.79 -2.47
CA SER A 117 13.70 -3.86 -1.43
C SER A 117 13.68 -4.49 -0.04
N GLN A 118 13.54 -5.82 0.03
CA GLN A 118 13.42 -6.57 1.28
C GLN A 118 14.67 -7.38 1.65
N GLY A 119 15.75 -7.29 0.85
CA GLY A 119 16.97 -8.07 1.06
C GLY A 119 16.77 -9.58 0.93
N LEU A 120 15.78 -10.01 0.16
CA LEU A 120 15.47 -11.42 -0.12
C LEU A 120 16.17 -11.90 -1.39
N ASN A 121 16.41 -13.21 -1.50
CA ASN A 121 16.78 -13.82 -2.77
C ASN A 121 15.51 -13.97 -3.62
N VAL A 122 15.54 -13.46 -4.86
CA VAL A 122 14.42 -13.53 -5.81
C VAL A 122 13.92 -14.96 -6.03
N GLU A 123 14.82 -15.96 -6.01
CA GLU A 123 14.47 -17.37 -6.16
C GLU A 123 13.44 -17.83 -5.12
N ARG A 124 13.49 -17.27 -3.89
CA ARG A 124 12.53 -17.61 -2.83
C ARG A 124 11.11 -17.10 -3.13
N LEU A 125 10.99 -16.06 -3.94
CA LEU A 125 9.71 -15.53 -4.42
C LEU A 125 9.27 -16.17 -5.73
N GLU A 126 10.19 -16.78 -6.49
CA GLU A 126 9.88 -17.33 -7.79
C GLU A 126 9.54 -18.81 -7.77
N VAL A 127 10.25 -19.63 -6.96
CA VAL A 127 10.14 -21.09 -7.05
C VAL A 127 9.81 -21.77 -5.72
N ASP A 128 9.02 -22.84 -5.80
CA ASP A 128 8.61 -23.67 -4.68
C ASP A 128 9.68 -24.69 -4.24
N GLY A 129 9.35 -25.53 -3.25
CA GLY A 129 10.25 -26.56 -2.73
C GLY A 129 10.60 -27.67 -3.74
N TYR A 130 9.84 -27.78 -4.83
CA TYR A 130 10.07 -28.69 -5.95
C TYR A 130 10.85 -28.02 -7.10
N ASN A 131 11.32 -26.79 -6.90
CA ASN A 131 11.96 -25.96 -7.92
C ASN A 131 11.04 -25.71 -9.14
N LYS A 132 9.73 -25.57 -8.89
CA LYS A 132 8.73 -25.14 -9.86
C LYS A 132 8.31 -23.72 -9.56
N TYR A 133 8.04 -22.94 -10.59
CA TYR A 133 7.64 -21.55 -10.40
C TYR A 133 6.26 -21.43 -9.74
N PHE A 134 6.14 -20.50 -8.80
CA PHE A 134 4.86 -20.04 -8.28
C PHE A 134 4.04 -19.36 -9.38
N ARG A 135 2.72 -19.35 -9.15
CA ARG A 135 1.73 -18.77 -10.04
C ARG A 135 0.98 -17.69 -9.26
N TYR A 136 1.10 -16.46 -9.75
CA TYR A 136 0.50 -15.28 -9.12
C TYR A 136 -0.80 -14.90 -9.82
N PHE A 137 -1.82 -14.61 -9.03
CA PHE A 137 -3.11 -14.12 -9.51
C PHE A 137 -3.46 -12.84 -8.77
N VAL A 138 -4.01 -11.85 -9.46
CA VAL A 138 -4.43 -10.57 -8.87
C VAL A 138 -5.89 -10.33 -9.23
N SER A 139 -6.70 -9.95 -8.25
CA SER A 139 -8.11 -9.60 -8.48
C SER A 139 -8.23 -8.29 -9.25
N ASN A 140 -9.43 -8.03 -9.78
CA ASN A 140 -9.84 -6.67 -10.10
C ASN A 140 -9.85 -5.81 -8.82
N ALA A 141 -9.95 -4.49 -8.97
CA ALA A 141 -10.15 -3.60 -7.83
C ALA A 141 -11.45 -3.98 -7.11
N LEU A 142 -11.33 -4.47 -5.89
CA LEU A 142 -12.45 -4.78 -5.02
C LEU A 142 -12.74 -3.55 -4.15
N SER A 143 -13.93 -3.49 -3.57
CA SER A 143 -14.32 -2.36 -2.73
C SER A 143 -15.11 -2.82 -1.52
N LYS A 144 -14.96 -2.11 -0.39
CA LYS A 144 -15.74 -2.34 0.82
C LYS A 144 -15.98 -1.02 1.55
N PRO A 145 -17.21 -0.70 1.98
CA PRO A 145 -17.45 0.46 2.82
C PRO A 145 -16.74 0.29 4.18
N ASN A 146 -16.04 1.32 4.66
CA ASN A 146 -15.34 1.26 5.94
C ASN A 146 -16.24 1.64 7.12
N GLY A 147 -17.33 0.89 7.29
CA GLY A 147 -18.34 1.10 8.32
C GLY A 147 -19.48 2.06 7.91
N PRO A 148 -20.47 2.29 8.80
CA PRO A 148 -21.58 3.18 8.52
C PRO A 148 -21.12 4.62 8.32
N GLY A 149 -21.33 5.19 7.14
CA GLY A 149 -20.92 6.56 6.80
C GLY A 149 -19.41 6.74 6.56
N GLY A 150 -18.62 5.66 6.61
CA GLY A 150 -17.21 5.68 6.23
C GLY A 150 -17.04 5.70 4.71
N ALA A 151 -15.89 6.20 4.24
CA ALA A 151 -15.59 6.17 2.82
C ALA A 151 -15.40 4.72 2.34
N THR A 152 -15.64 4.50 1.05
CA THR A 152 -15.35 3.22 0.40
C THR A 152 -13.84 3.05 0.33
N VAL A 153 -13.37 1.87 0.72
CA VAL A 153 -11.96 1.48 0.59
C VAL A 153 -11.85 0.53 -0.60
N TYR A 154 -10.94 0.84 -1.52
CA TYR A 154 -10.57 -0.04 -2.63
C TYR A 154 -9.37 -0.90 -2.24
N TYR A 155 -9.32 -2.13 -2.70
CA TYR A 155 -8.24 -3.06 -2.41
C TYR A 155 -8.12 -4.14 -3.48
N HIS A 156 -6.95 -4.78 -3.58
CA HIS A 156 -6.75 -6.00 -4.37
C HIS A 156 -6.54 -7.24 -3.49
N VAL A 157 -6.80 -8.42 -4.07
CA VAL A 157 -6.49 -9.72 -3.51
C VAL A 157 -5.53 -10.45 -4.42
N ILE A 158 -4.45 -10.98 -3.85
CA ILE A 158 -3.37 -11.64 -4.57
C ILE A 158 -3.31 -13.10 -4.11
N ALA A 159 -3.34 -14.05 -5.03
CA ALA A 159 -3.12 -15.46 -4.72
C ALA A 159 -1.76 -15.92 -5.26
N ILE A 160 -1.03 -16.68 -4.45
CA ILE A 160 0.25 -17.31 -4.82
C ILE A 160 0.05 -18.82 -4.75
N VAL A 161 0.29 -19.53 -5.84
CA VAL A 161 -0.05 -20.96 -5.97
C VAL A 161 1.13 -21.76 -6.49
N SER A 162 1.43 -22.88 -5.82
CA SER A 162 2.33 -23.93 -6.29
C SER A 162 1.53 -25.12 -6.82
N SER A 163 2.05 -25.76 -7.86
CA SER A 163 1.52 -27.00 -8.44
C SER A 163 1.94 -28.26 -7.67
N GLY A 164 2.62 -28.14 -6.52
CA GLY A 164 3.02 -29.28 -5.68
C GLY A 164 3.84 -30.33 -6.44
N GLY A 165 4.90 -29.88 -7.12
CA GLY A 165 5.80 -30.75 -7.90
C GLY A 165 5.31 -31.09 -9.32
N LYS A 166 4.04 -30.87 -9.64
CA LYS A 166 3.50 -31.06 -11.00
C LYS A 166 4.00 -29.96 -11.94
N ASN A 167 4.03 -30.24 -13.24
CA ASN A 167 4.42 -29.25 -14.26
C ASN A 167 3.33 -28.19 -14.53
N GLN A 168 2.11 -28.43 -14.08
CA GLN A 168 0.95 -27.55 -14.26
C GLN A 168 0.03 -27.62 -13.04
N LEU A 169 -0.77 -26.57 -12.84
CA LEU A 169 -1.84 -26.61 -11.84
C LEU A 169 -2.86 -27.68 -12.20
N SER A 170 -3.49 -28.21 -11.17
CA SER A 170 -4.59 -29.15 -11.31
C SER A 170 -5.78 -28.46 -12.00
N PRO A 171 -6.54 -29.14 -12.88
CA PRO A 171 -7.68 -28.55 -13.59
C PRO A 171 -8.80 -27.96 -12.70
N GLY A 172 -8.85 -28.32 -11.41
CA GLY A 172 -9.81 -27.75 -10.45
C GLY A 172 -9.27 -26.57 -9.64
N THR A 173 -8.04 -26.14 -9.88
CA THR A 173 -7.45 -24.96 -9.23
C THR A 173 -7.83 -23.72 -10.03
N THR A 174 -8.58 -22.81 -9.41
CA THR A 174 -9.14 -21.62 -10.06
C THR A 174 -9.03 -20.40 -9.16
N PHE A 175 -8.96 -19.22 -9.78
CA PHE A 175 -9.01 -17.93 -9.10
C PHE A 175 -10.07 -17.05 -9.77
N ASP A 176 -11.01 -16.54 -8.98
CA ASP A 176 -12.02 -15.60 -9.47
C ASP A 176 -11.54 -14.15 -9.25
N PRO A 177 -11.17 -13.42 -10.31
CA PRO A 177 -10.69 -12.04 -10.18
C PRO A 177 -11.77 -11.05 -9.74
N ALA A 178 -13.06 -11.39 -9.83
CA ALA A 178 -14.14 -10.50 -9.38
C ALA A 178 -14.37 -10.55 -7.87
N THR A 179 -13.97 -11.64 -7.20
CA THR A 179 -14.17 -11.85 -5.76
C THR A 179 -12.86 -12.01 -4.99
N GLY A 180 -11.76 -12.32 -5.67
CA GLY A 180 -10.49 -12.70 -5.06
C GLY A 180 -10.49 -14.13 -4.49
N GLN A 181 -11.49 -14.95 -4.82
CA GLN A 181 -11.60 -16.31 -4.28
C GLN A 181 -10.66 -17.28 -4.98
N LEU A 182 -9.78 -17.93 -4.21
CA LEU A 182 -8.93 -19.04 -4.66
C LEU A 182 -9.58 -20.38 -4.31
N THR A 183 -9.70 -21.27 -5.29
CA THR A 183 -10.07 -22.68 -5.12
C THR A 183 -8.86 -23.54 -5.48
N LEU A 184 -8.43 -24.42 -4.59
CA LEU A 184 -7.31 -25.35 -4.81
C LEU A 184 -7.83 -26.77 -5.06
N ALA A 185 -7.31 -27.43 -6.09
CA ALA A 185 -7.51 -28.85 -6.31
C ALA A 185 -6.38 -29.71 -5.70
N THR A 186 -6.58 -31.03 -5.69
CA THR A 186 -5.72 -31.98 -4.96
C THR A 186 -4.25 -31.86 -5.32
N GLY A 187 -3.42 -31.64 -4.29
CA GLY A 187 -1.97 -31.57 -4.40
C GLY A 187 -1.42 -30.20 -4.82
N ASP A 188 -2.26 -29.22 -5.11
CA ASP A 188 -1.82 -27.83 -5.26
C ASP A 188 -1.81 -27.15 -3.88
N GLN A 189 -0.89 -26.22 -3.67
CA GLN A 189 -0.78 -25.43 -2.44
C GLN A 189 -0.87 -23.95 -2.78
N GLY A 190 -1.49 -23.14 -1.94
CA GLY A 190 -1.53 -21.71 -2.19
C GLY A 190 -1.89 -20.88 -0.97
N VAL A 191 -1.60 -19.59 -1.07
CA VAL A 191 -1.86 -18.57 -0.05
C VAL A 191 -2.52 -17.37 -0.71
N VAL A 192 -3.40 -16.69 0.03
CA VAL A 192 -4.10 -15.49 -0.42
C VAL A 192 -3.71 -14.33 0.48
N VAL A 193 -3.30 -13.23 -0.15
CA VAL A 193 -2.98 -11.94 0.48
C VAL A 193 -4.09 -10.96 0.10
N SER A 194 -4.77 -10.41 1.09
CA SER A 194 -5.79 -9.38 0.88
C SER A 194 -5.24 -8.03 1.32
N GLY A 195 -5.40 -7.01 0.48
CA GLY A 195 -5.09 -5.62 0.82
C GLY A 195 -6.09 -4.98 1.79
N LEU A 196 -7.29 -5.54 1.93
CA LEU A 196 -8.37 -4.95 2.73
C LEU A 196 -7.94 -4.62 4.17
N PRO A 197 -7.27 -5.49 4.95
CA PRO A 197 -6.85 -5.16 6.30
C PRO A 197 -5.81 -4.02 6.35
N ILE A 198 -4.96 -3.91 5.33
CA ILE A 198 -3.95 -2.85 5.21
C ILE A 198 -4.67 -1.52 4.99
N GLU A 199 -5.53 -1.46 3.97
CA GLU A 199 -6.27 -0.24 3.65
C GLU A 199 -7.23 0.20 4.75
N GLN A 200 -7.86 -0.74 5.45
CA GLN A 200 -8.68 -0.41 6.62
C GLN A 200 -7.85 0.17 7.77
N ALA A 201 -6.63 -0.32 7.97
CA ALA A 201 -5.72 0.23 8.97
C ALA A 201 -5.25 1.63 8.57
N TYR A 202 -4.83 1.81 7.32
CA TYR A 202 -4.41 3.11 6.78
C TYR A 202 -5.53 4.15 6.84
N TYR A 203 -6.75 3.79 6.45
CA TYR A 203 -7.89 4.69 6.60
C TYR A 203 -8.09 5.17 8.04
N ARG A 204 -8.05 4.26 9.01
CA ARG A 204 -8.27 4.62 10.43
C ARG A 204 -7.16 5.54 10.92
N GLN A 205 -5.90 5.17 10.65
CA GLN A 205 -4.74 5.97 11.01
C GLN A 205 -4.78 7.35 10.35
N ALA A 206 -5.17 7.43 9.07
CA ALA A 206 -5.33 8.70 8.36
C ALA A 206 -6.41 9.56 9.00
N MET A 207 -7.59 9.02 9.28
CA MET A 207 -8.67 9.78 9.92
C MET A 207 -8.30 10.27 11.33
N ASP A 208 -7.59 9.45 12.12
CA ASP A 208 -7.14 9.84 13.45
C ASP A 208 -6.05 10.93 13.37
N GLN A 209 -5.14 10.84 12.39
CA GLN A 209 -4.15 11.86 12.10
C GLN A 209 -4.80 13.17 11.65
N LEU A 210 -5.76 13.10 10.71
CA LEU A 210 -6.49 14.27 10.22
C LEU A 210 -7.24 14.99 11.35
N ARG A 211 -7.88 14.24 12.26
CA ARG A 211 -8.55 14.81 13.44
C ARG A 211 -7.58 15.45 14.40
N THR A 212 -6.45 14.79 14.69
CA THR A 212 -5.41 15.35 15.56
C THR A 212 -4.87 16.67 15.00
N LEU A 213 -4.54 16.69 13.71
CA LEU A 213 -4.10 17.91 13.03
C LEU A 213 -5.18 19.00 12.99
N ALA A 214 -6.44 18.61 12.80
CA ALA A 214 -7.56 19.55 12.85
C ALA A 214 -7.72 20.15 14.25
N ASP A 215 -7.59 19.36 15.30
CA ASP A 215 -7.64 19.84 16.68
C ASP A 215 -6.47 20.78 17.00
N ASP A 216 -5.25 20.42 16.63
CA ASP A 216 -4.06 21.27 16.80
C ASP A 216 -4.19 22.60 16.05
N TYR A 217 -4.73 22.56 14.83
CA TYR A 217 -4.97 23.78 14.04
C TYR A 217 -6.11 24.63 14.60
N GLY A 218 -7.15 24.01 15.15
CA GLY A 218 -8.21 24.68 15.90
C GLY A 218 -7.68 25.36 17.17
N GLN A 219 -6.79 24.69 17.92
CA GLN A 219 -6.12 25.29 19.09
C GLN A 219 -5.22 26.46 18.70
N PHE A 220 -4.51 26.34 17.57
CA PHE A 220 -3.74 27.45 17.01
C PHE A 220 -4.66 28.66 16.78
N PHE A 221 -5.78 28.49 16.08
CA PHE A 221 -6.77 29.55 15.87
C PHE A 221 -7.23 30.18 17.19
N THR A 222 -7.62 29.36 18.17
CA THR A 222 -8.10 29.84 19.47
C THR A 222 -7.02 30.64 20.21
N SER A 223 -5.77 30.18 20.20
CA SER A 223 -4.64 30.88 20.81
C SER A 223 -4.40 32.24 20.15
N ARG A 224 -4.44 32.31 18.82
CA ARG A 224 -4.34 33.56 18.06
C ARG A 224 -5.47 34.53 18.39
N TYR A 225 -6.71 34.04 18.45
CA TYR A 225 -7.87 34.84 18.85
C TYR A 225 -7.72 35.40 20.28
N LEU A 226 -7.31 34.57 21.26
CA LEU A 226 -7.20 34.99 22.66
C LEU A 226 -6.06 35.98 22.93
N THR A 227 -4.97 35.86 22.15
CA THR A 227 -3.80 36.75 22.21
C THR A 227 -3.98 38.05 21.41
N SER A 228 -4.95 38.10 20.49
CA SER A 228 -5.35 39.33 19.81
C SER A 228 -5.96 40.32 20.79
N ASN A 229 -5.47 41.56 20.80
CA ASN A 229 -6.03 42.63 21.63
C ASN A 229 -7.47 42.97 21.25
N ALA A 230 -7.82 42.81 19.96
CA ALA A 230 -9.15 43.14 19.45
C ALA A 230 -10.16 42.01 19.64
N ARG A 231 -9.69 40.75 19.70
CA ARG A 231 -10.54 39.54 19.77
C ARG A 231 -11.73 39.60 18.80
N ASN A 232 -11.45 40.03 17.57
CA ASN A 232 -12.50 40.27 16.57
C ASN A 232 -12.95 38.93 15.96
N PRO A 233 -14.22 38.50 16.13
CA PRO A 233 -14.72 37.25 15.54
C PRO A 233 -14.86 37.31 14.02
N SER A 234 -14.78 38.50 13.42
CA SER A 234 -14.78 38.70 11.97
C SER A 234 -13.36 38.66 11.38
N THR A 235 -12.35 38.30 12.15
CA THR A 235 -10.98 38.07 11.67
C THR A 235 -10.73 36.56 11.55
N ASP A 236 -10.22 36.13 10.40
CA ASP A 236 -9.71 34.79 10.17
C ASP A 236 -8.32 34.65 10.80
N TYR A 237 -8.24 33.90 11.90
CA TYR A 237 -6.97 33.61 12.59
C TYR A 237 -6.29 32.33 12.09
N PHE A 238 -6.87 31.61 11.11
CA PHE A 238 -6.20 30.45 10.51
C PHE A 238 -5.04 30.88 9.61
N SER A 239 -5.14 32.02 8.95
CA SER A 239 -4.18 32.42 7.93
C SER A 239 -3.99 33.93 7.81
N GLN A 240 -2.87 34.33 7.19
CA GLN A 240 -2.67 35.67 6.67
C GLN A 240 -3.13 35.75 5.20
N SER A 241 -3.54 36.95 4.79
CA SER A 241 -3.89 37.24 3.40
C SER A 241 -2.68 37.18 2.47
N ASP A 242 -2.93 36.86 1.20
CA ASP A 242 -1.95 36.87 0.13
C ASP A 242 -2.18 38.03 -0.88
N ALA A 243 -1.35 38.11 -1.92
CA ALA A 243 -1.42 39.19 -2.92
C ALA A 243 -2.72 39.19 -3.76
N LEU A 244 -3.47 38.09 -3.76
CA LEU A 244 -4.74 37.92 -4.46
C LEU A 244 -5.96 38.23 -3.56
N ASP A 245 -5.78 38.35 -2.25
CA ASP A 245 -6.83 38.63 -1.26
C ASP A 245 -7.20 40.13 -1.12
N GLN A 246 -7.05 40.93 -2.18
CA GLN A 246 -7.06 42.40 -2.10
C GLN A 246 -8.34 43.03 -1.52
N THR A 247 -9.51 42.41 -1.75
CA THR A 247 -10.81 42.97 -1.34
C THR A 247 -11.13 42.73 0.14
N ASN A 248 -10.63 41.63 0.70
CA ASN A 248 -10.98 41.15 2.03
C ASN A 248 -9.76 40.94 2.94
N ALA A 249 -8.58 41.43 2.56
CA ALA A 249 -7.32 41.27 3.29
C ALA A 249 -7.41 41.73 4.76
N GLN A 250 -8.22 42.75 5.05
CA GLN A 250 -8.48 43.26 6.40
C GLN A 250 -9.17 42.26 7.33
N SER A 251 -9.82 41.24 6.78
CA SER A 251 -10.51 40.20 7.51
C SER A 251 -9.60 39.02 7.84
N PHE A 252 -8.32 39.06 7.49
CA PHE A 252 -7.31 38.07 7.86
C PHE A 252 -6.43 38.57 9.01
N ASP A 253 -5.91 37.65 9.82
CA ASP A 253 -4.89 37.98 10.82
C ASP A 253 -3.54 38.25 10.11
N SER A 254 -3.24 39.53 9.90
CA SER A 254 -1.96 39.99 9.32
C SER A 254 -0.70 39.55 10.08
N ASN A 255 -0.84 39.09 11.33
CA ASN A 255 0.27 38.56 12.11
C ASN A 255 0.32 37.03 12.11
N SER A 256 -0.59 36.35 11.39
CA SER A 256 -0.59 34.89 11.32
C SER A 256 0.66 34.42 10.56
N PRO A 257 1.49 33.56 11.16
CA PRO A 257 2.63 32.97 10.46
C PRO A 257 2.21 31.99 9.36
N ILE A 258 0.95 31.52 9.37
CA ILE A 258 0.44 30.53 8.42
C ILE A 258 -0.16 31.23 7.22
N CYS A 259 0.29 30.89 6.02
CA CYS A 259 -0.25 31.48 4.81
C CYS A 259 -1.60 30.87 4.40
N ASN A 260 -2.38 31.65 3.66
CA ASN A 260 -3.56 31.19 2.95
C ASN A 260 -3.15 30.18 1.85
N SER A 261 -3.86 29.06 1.70
CA SER A 261 -3.60 28.00 0.70
C SER A 261 -3.97 28.39 -0.74
N GLY A 262 -4.39 29.64 -0.98
CA GLY A 262 -4.67 30.22 -2.29
C GLY A 262 -3.47 30.39 -3.23
N ASN A 263 -3.77 30.83 -4.45
CA ASN A 263 -2.81 30.94 -5.58
C ASN A 263 -1.79 32.10 -5.47
N GLY A 264 -1.83 32.93 -4.42
CA GLY A 264 -0.91 34.06 -4.22
C GLY A 264 0.21 33.78 -3.20
N ASN A 265 0.40 32.51 -2.83
CA ASN A 265 1.05 32.08 -1.59
C ASN A 265 2.50 32.59 -1.38
N CYS A 266 2.88 32.74 -0.10
CA CYS A 266 4.12 33.32 0.42
C CYS A 266 5.40 32.54 0.05
N GLY A 267 5.79 32.49 -1.22
CA GLY A 267 7.02 31.82 -1.67
C GLY A 267 6.82 30.43 -2.29
N TRP A 268 5.66 30.23 -2.92
CA TRP A 268 5.26 28.99 -3.58
C TRP A 268 6.27 28.46 -4.63
N ASN A 269 6.67 27.19 -4.51
CA ASN A 269 7.21 26.39 -5.61
C ASN A 269 6.88 24.90 -5.41
N PHE A 270 6.04 24.34 -6.28
CA PHE A 270 5.64 22.91 -6.30
C PHE A 270 6.77 21.93 -6.68
N SER A 271 8.00 22.40 -6.88
CA SER A 271 9.09 21.54 -7.35
C SER A 271 9.53 20.54 -6.28
N GLY A 272 8.86 19.39 -6.18
CA GLY A 272 9.40 18.20 -5.51
C GLY A 272 8.41 17.32 -4.74
N ASP A 273 7.31 17.86 -4.22
CA ASP A 273 6.39 17.09 -3.36
C ASP A 273 5.22 16.52 -4.18
N PRO A 274 5.12 15.19 -4.37
CA PRO A 274 3.96 14.58 -5.00
C PRO A 274 2.75 14.78 -4.07
N PHE A 275 1.85 15.69 -4.44
CA PHE A 275 0.61 15.93 -3.71
C PHE A 275 -0.57 15.34 -4.49
N PRO A 276 -1.24 14.32 -3.94
CA PRO A 276 -2.50 13.83 -4.48
C PRO A 276 -3.49 15.01 -4.63
N GLY A 277 -4.13 15.16 -5.79
CA GLY A 277 -5.11 16.24 -6.06
C GLY A 277 -4.56 17.41 -6.87
N GLN A 278 -3.26 17.43 -7.17
CA GLN A 278 -2.71 18.38 -8.14
C GLN A 278 -3.10 17.97 -9.57
N MET A 279 -3.46 18.95 -10.38
CA MET A 279 -3.72 18.71 -11.81
C MET A 279 -2.45 18.14 -12.48
N GLY A 280 -2.55 16.95 -13.04
CA GLY A 280 -1.44 16.31 -13.77
C GLY A 280 -0.53 15.40 -12.94
N THR A 281 -0.79 15.18 -11.64
CA THR A 281 -0.09 14.14 -10.88
C THR A 281 -0.72 12.75 -11.13
N PRO A 282 0.06 11.71 -11.48
CA PRO A 282 -0.46 10.39 -11.89
C PRO A 282 -1.33 9.66 -10.86
N VAL A 283 -1.21 10.03 -9.57
CA VAL A 283 -1.74 9.24 -8.45
C VAL A 283 -3.19 9.60 -8.09
N THR A 284 -3.72 10.71 -8.63
CA THR A 284 -5.11 11.10 -8.40
C THR A 284 -5.86 11.32 -9.69
N ASN A 285 -6.92 10.55 -9.82
CA ASN A 285 -8.02 10.71 -10.76
C ASN A 285 -8.25 12.19 -11.14
N THR A 286 -8.36 12.46 -12.44
CA THR A 286 -8.70 13.77 -13.02
C THR A 286 -10.05 14.35 -12.56
N GLY A 287 -10.84 13.62 -11.75
CA GLY A 287 -12.17 14.01 -11.29
C GLY A 287 -12.25 14.74 -9.94
N VAL A 288 -11.19 14.76 -9.13
CA VAL A 288 -11.20 15.37 -7.78
C VAL A 288 -10.03 16.33 -7.63
N VAL A 289 -10.29 17.61 -7.92
CA VAL A 289 -9.35 18.71 -7.70
C VAL A 289 -9.87 19.51 -6.50
N PHE A 290 -9.10 19.55 -5.42
CA PHE A 290 -9.28 20.58 -4.42
C PHE A 290 -8.56 21.82 -4.89
N TRP A 291 -9.35 22.84 -5.22
CA TRP A 291 -8.81 24.15 -5.54
C TRP A 291 -8.33 24.78 -4.23
N ASP A 292 -7.16 25.42 -4.23
CA ASP A 292 -6.59 26.10 -3.07
C ASP A 292 -6.48 25.25 -1.79
N CYS A 293 -6.03 24.00 -1.92
CA CYS A 293 -5.46 23.24 -0.81
C CYS A 293 -3.97 23.01 -1.10
N GLN A 294 -3.11 23.20 -0.10
CA GLN A 294 -1.66 23.04 -0.26
C GLN A 294 -1.16 21.91 0.65
N PRO A 295 -0.11 21.18 0.26
CA PRO A 295 0.54 20.24 1.17
C PRO A 295 1.01 20.97 2.43
N ALA A 296 0.73 20.39 3.59
CA ALA A 296 1.18 20.92 4.88
C ALA A 296 2.71 21.10 4.95
N THR A 297 3.48 20.30 4.18
CA THR A 297 4.94 20.36 4.08
C THR A 297 5.47 21.64 3.43
N VAL A 298 4.67 22.28 2.56
CA VAL A 298 5.07 23.47 1.81
C VAL A 298 4.20 24.70 2.13
N LEU A 299 3.11 24.54 2.89
CA LEU A 299 2.30 25.67 3.33
C LEU A 299 3.11 26.52 4.32
N GLY A 300 3.43 27.74 3.90
CA GLY A 300 4.28 28.68 4.65
C GLY A 300 3.86 28.80 6.11
N GLY A 301 4.79 28.49 7.01
CA GLY A 301 4.64 28.61 8.46
C GLY A 301 3.74 27.58 9.14
N PHE A 302 3.04 26.69 8.41
CA PHE A 302 2.10 25.73 9.01
C PHE A 302 2.81 24.79 10.01
N MET A 303 3.75 23.97 9.54
CA MET A 303 4.44 23.01 10.42
C MET A 303 5.19 23.68 11.58
N SER A 304 5.89 24.79 11.32
CA SER A 304 6.66 25.49 12.36
C SER A 304 5.77 26.11 13.43
N SER A 305 4.58 26.58 13.06
CA SER A 305 3.65 27.22 14.01
C SER A 305 2.93 26.21 14.90
N LEU A 306 2.70 25.01 14.38
CA LEU A 306 2.08 23.91 15.13
C LEU A 306 3.13 22.98 15.80
N GLY A 307 4.42 23.19 15.56
CA GLY A 307 5.49 22.33 16.10
C GLY A 307 5.47 20.91 15.53
N LEU A 308 5.02 20.75 14.29
CA LEU A 308 4.83 19.45 13.63
C LEU A 308 6.12 18.96 12.95
N SER A 309 6.33 17.64 13.01
CA SER A 309 7.34 16.95 12.21
C SER A 309 6.79 16.58 10.83
N GLN A 310 7.67 16.28 9.87
CA GLN A 310 7.24 15.85 8.52
C GLN A 310 6.37 14.58 8.59
N SER A 311 6.76 13.60 9.42
CA SER A 311 5.95 12.39 9.65
C SER A 311 4.57 12.66 10.24
N ALA A 312 4.39 13.77 10.99
CA ALA A 312 3.07 14.13 11.53
C ALA A 312 2.13 14.67 10.44
N VAL A 313 2.66 15.11 9.30
CA VAL A 313 1.90 15.63 8.16
C VAL A 313 2.02 14.74 6.92
N THR A 314 2.54 13.53 7.06
CA THR A 314 2.54 12.49 6.02
C THR A 314 1.50 11.44 6.39
N ASP A 315 0.55 11.20 5.49
CA ASP A 315 -0.49 10.20 5.66
C ASP A 315 0.08 8.76 5.64
N PRO A 316 -0.70 7.75 6.03
CA PRO A 316 -0.25 6.35 6.06
C PRO A 316 0.12 5.78 4.69
N TRP A 317 -0.30 6.43 3.60
CA TRP A 317 0.07 6.06 2.23
C TRP A 317 1.38 6.71 1.78
N GLY A 318 1.99 7.55 2.61
CA GLY A 318 3.28 8.19 2.34
C GLY A 318 3.18 9.56 1.67
N TYR A 319 1.99 10.16 1.60
CA TYR A 319 1.77 11.45 0.93
C TYR A 319 1.51 12.58 1.93
N PRO A 320 1.90 13.83 1.64
CA PRO A 320 1.63 14.93 2.54
C PRO A 320 0.13 15.21 2.63
N VAL A 321 -0.37 15.44 3.84
CA VAL A 321 -1.74 15.91 4.07
C VAL A 321 -1.91 17.32 3.51
N GLY A 322 -3.10 17.61 3.01
CA GLY A 322 -3.48 18.93 2.51
C GLY A 322 -4.04 19.81 3.61
N VAL A 323 -3.73 21.10 3.54
CA VAL A 323 -4.35 22.14 4.35
C VAL A 323 -5.16 23.03 3.42
N CYS A 324 -6.44 23.16 3.75
CA CYS A 324 -7.45 23.87 2.99
C CYS A 324 -7.95 25.04 3.84
N ASN A 325 -7.29 26.19 3.76
CA ASN A 325 -7.68 27.41 4.46
C ASN A 325 -7.92 28.58 3.49
N GLY A 326 -8.03 28.31 2.19
CA GLY A 326 -8.10 29.33 1.14
C GLY A 326 -9.43 29.49 0.42
N PRO A 327 -9.50 30.45 -0.51
CA PRO A 327 -10.76 30.97 -1.04
C PRO A 327 -11.50 30.00 -1.96
N ASN A 328 -10.79 29.08 -2.63
CA ASN A 328 -11.40 28.04 -3.46
C ASN A 328 -11.37 26.64 -2.82
N ALA A 329 -10.99 26.52 -1.55
CA ALA A 329 -10.94 25.25 -0.82
C ALA A 329 -12.29 24.51 -0.74
N THR A 330 -13.39 25.17 -1.11
CA THR A 330 -14.72 24.56 -1.15
C THR A 330 -14.89 23.66 -2.37
N GLY A 331 -15.15 22.37 -2.14
CA GLY A 331 -15.37 21.37 -3.19
C GLY A 331 -15.45 19.97 -2.61
N GLN A 332 -16.11 19.03 -3.32
CA GLN A 332 -16.09 17.58 -3.01
C GLN A 332 -16.36 17.22 -1.52
N GLY A 333 -17.32 17.91 -0.89
CA GLY A 333 -17.70 17.68 0.51
C GLY A 333 -16.97 18.56 1.54
N VAL A 334 -15.99 19.36 1.12
CA VAL A 334 -15.30 20.35 1.95
C VAL A 334 -16.02 21.70 1.84
N ASN A 335 -16.40 22.29 2.97
CA ASN A 335 -17.02 23.61 3.07
C ASN A 335 -16.18 24.51 3.99
N VAL A 336 -15.15 25.14 3.41
CA VAL A 336 -14.24 26.06 4.11
C VAL A 336 -14.80 27.47 4.05
N ARG A 337 -15.04 28.08 5.20
CA ARG A 337 -15.42 29.48 5.33
C ARG A 337 -14.16 30.32 5.44
N ASN A 338 -13.95 31.21 4.47
CA ASN A 338 -12.75 32.05 4.34
C ASN A 338 -13.19 33.46 3.87
N PRO A 339 -12.57 34.55 4.35
CA PRO A 339 -12.99 35.91 3.98
C PRO A 339 -12.98 36.18 2.48
N SER A 340 -12.06 35.58 1.74
CA SER A 340 -11.93 35.69 0.29
C SER A 340 -12.66 34.59 -0.48
N ASN A 341 -13.49 33.77 0.17
CA ASN A 341 -14.16 32.65 -0.51
C ASN A 341 -14.98 33.13 -1.71
N ASN A 342 -14.86 32.46 -2.85
CA ASN A 342 -15.57 32.83 -4.08
C ASN A 342 -17.11 32.71 -3.95
N ASN A 343 -17.58 31.91 -3.01
CA ASN A 343 -18.97 31.86 -2.60
C ASN A 343 -19.23 32.86 -1.45
N ALA A 344 -19.98 33.91 -1.73
CA ALA A 344 -20.34 34.94 -0.75
C ALA A 344 -21.03 34.39 0.52
N ALA A 345 -21.70 33.23 0.46
CA ALA A 345 -22.32 32.59 1.62
C ALA A 345 -21.30 31.99 2.62
N LEU A 346 -20.06 31.78 2.17
CA LEU A 346 -18.95 31.23 2.95
C LEU A 346 -17.94 32.29 3.40
N GLN A 347 -18.14 33.56 3.04
CA GLN A 347 -17.32 34.69 3.49
C GLN A 347 -17.61 35.18 4.93
N PRO A 348 -18.83 35.05 5.48
CA PRO A 348 -19.08 35.44 6.86
C PRO A 348 -18.54 34.40 7.87
N PRO A 349 -18.11 34.87 9.07
CA PRO A 349 -17.71 33.98 10.16
C PRO A 349 -18.88 33.11 10.66
N PRO A 350 -18.61 32.03 11.41
CA PRO A 350 -17.30 31.58 11.87
C PRO A 350 -16.45 31.02 10.74
N TYR A 351 -15.18 31.43 10.67
CA TYR A 351 -14.23 30.90 9.69
C TYR A 351 -13.87 29.46 10.03
N THR A 352 -13.57 28.67 8.99
CA THR A 352 -13.21 27.25 9.13
C THR A 352 -12.04 26.94 8.22
N ALA A 353 -11.32 25.87 8.53
CA ALA A 353 -10.36 25.26 7.61
C ALA A 353 -10.68 23.78 7.46
N ALA A 354 -9.93 23.07 6.62
CA ALA A 354 -9.99 21.61 6.56
C ALA A 354 -8.59 21.03 6.42
N ILE A 355 -8.37 19.88 7.05
CA ILE A 355 -7.23 19.01 6.79
C ILE A 355 -7.72 17.86 5.92
N VAL A 356 -7.02 17.57 4.82
CA VAL A 356 -7.41 16.56 3.85
C VAL A 356 -6.31 15.54 3.58
N ALA A 357 -6.69 14.31 3.26
CA ALA A 357 -5.81 13.28 2.72
C ALA A 357 -6.54 12.54 1.58
N TRP A 358 -5.83 11.70 0.83
CA TRP A 358 -6.40 10.94 -0.27
C TRP A 358 -6.29 9.45 0.00
N ALA A 359 -7.44 8.79 0.11
CA ALA A 359 -7.51 7.36 0.06
C ALA A 359 -7.45 6.87 -1.40
N PRO A 360 -7.17 5.58 -1.63
CA PRO A 360 -7.18 5.00 -2.96
C PRO A 360 -8.50 5.24 -3.72
N GLY A 361 -8.41 5.24 -5.04
CA GLY A 361 -9.50 5.64 -5.94
C GLY A 361 -9.72 7.16 -6.01
N GLY A 362 -8.86 7.96 -5.37
CA GLY A 362 -8.97 9.42 -5.34
C GLY A 362 -10.07 9.91 -4.40
N ILE A 363 -10.40 9.12 -3.38
CA ILE A 363 -11.43 9.47 -2.40
C ILE A 363 -10.83 10.43 -1.37
N PRO A 364 -11.35 11.65 -1.24
CA PRO A 364 -10.87 12.56 -0.22
C PRO A 364 -11.33 12.13 1.18
N LEU A 365 -10.39 12.15 2.11
CA LEU A 365 -10.63 12.10 3.54
C LEU A 365 -10.51 13.52 4.09
N THR A 366 -11.41 13.92 4.98
CA THR A 366 -11.48 15.31 5.44
C THR A 366 -11.78 15.36 6.92
N ALA A 367 -11.06 16.23 7.64
CA ALA A 367 -11.42 16.72 8.95
C ALA A 367 -11.61 18.25 8.89
N THR A 368 -12.82 18.71 9.25
CA THR A 368 -13.10 20.14 9.35
C THR A 368 -12.46 20.71 10.60
N VAL A 369 -11.83 21.87 10.46
CA VAL A 369 -11.21 22.62 11.54
C VAL A 369 -12.14 23.77 11.93
N VAL A 370 -12.45 23.85 13.22
CA VAL A 370 -13.18 24.95 13.84
C VAL A 370 -12.36 25.45 15.02
N GLY A 371 -12.41 26.76 15.28
CA GLY A 371 -11.87 27.29 16.53
C GLY A 371 -12.59 26.67 17.72
N GLN A 372 -11.86 26.31 18.76
CA GLN A 372 -12.42 25.82 20.02
C GLN A 372 -12.79 27.03 20.90
N ASP A 373 -14.05 27.08 21.35
CA ASP A 373 -14.55 28.12 22.28
C ASP A 373 -13.99 27.98 23.70
#